data_AF-A0A931YGN8-F1
#
_entry.id   AF-A0A931YGN8-F1
#
_cell.length_a   1.000
_cell.length_b   1.000
_cell.length_c   1.000
_cell.angle_alpha   90.00
_cell.angle_beta   90.00
_cell.angle_gamma   90.00
#
_symmetry.space_group_name_H-M   'P 1'
#
loop_
_entity.id
_entity.type
_entity.pdbx_description
1 polymer ?
#
loop_
_entity_poly.entity_id
_entity_poly.type
_entity_poly.pdbx_seq_one_letter_code
_entity_poly.pdbx_strand_id
1 'polypeptide(L)'
;MQGRRGGPRPPGRRDADAPSFHALLDVCARHGVPLVVHHELTRETTAELERALARNRKAIIVLAHAGSGEPTALAGLLGRHENLYLDVSGMHFLRTPALAPEKGPLAPAWKSLLTQHPDRILAGVDVWAPQLFKPEMLDRLMTWTRRVLGGLSPEAAAQIAHGNAERLFRLK
;
A
#
# COMPACT_ATOMS: atom_id res chain seq x y z
N MET A 1 30.69 -20.51 5.24
CA MET A 1 29.26 -20.49 4.81
C MET A 1 29.07 -19.36 3.82
N GLN A 2 29.05 -19.67 2.52
CA GLN A 2 28.88 -18.66 1.46
C GLN A 2 27.39 -18.36 1.27
N GLY A 3 27.02 -17.09 1.47
CA GLY A 3 25.68 -16.59 1.19
C GLY A 3 25.35 -16.76 -0.29
N ARG A 4 24.21 -17.39 -0.58
CA ARG A 4 23.66 -17.45 -1.93
C ARG A 4 23.41 -16.03 -2.41
N ARG A 5 24.21 -15.55 -3.36
CA ARG A 5 23.92 -14.35 -4.15
C ARG A 5 22.59 -14.59 -4.86
N GLY A 6 21.65 -13.65 -4.73
CA GLY A 6 20.38 -13.67 -5.42
C GLY A 6 20.59 -13.87 -6.92
N GLY A 7 19.70 -14.63 -7.55
CA GLY A 7 19.73 -14.86 -8.99
C GLY A 7 19.67 -13.54 -9.79
N PRO A 8 19.94 -13.59 -11.10
CA PRO A 8 19.91 -12.39 -11.93
C PRO A 8 18.55 -11.69 -11.85
N ARG A 9 18.56 -10.37 -11.63
CA ARG A 9 17.35 -9.55 -11.57
C ARG A 9 16.62 -9.61 -12.92
N PRO A 10 15.28 -9.71 -12.92
CA PRO A 10 14.53 -9.72 -14.17
C PRO A 10 14.71 -8.39 -14.92
N PRO A 11 14.80 -8.42 -16.27
CA PRO A 11 14.98 -7.22 -17.06
C PRO A 11 13.80 -6.24 -16.85
N GLY A 12 14.12 -4.95 -16.66
CA GLY A 12 13.12 -3.89 -16.45
C GLY A 12 12.76 -3.61 -14.98
N ARG A 13 13.16 -4.45 -14.02
CA ARG A 13 12.96 -4.19 -12.59
C ARG A 13 13.81 -3.01 -12.14
N ARG A 14 13.16 -1.98 -11.57
CA ARG A 14 13.84 -0.85 -10.94
C ARG A 14 14.09 -1.15 -9.46
N ASP A 15 15.32 -0.90 -9.02
CA ASP A 15 15.78 -1.09 -7.64
C ASP A 15 15.32 0.10 -6.78
N ALA A 16 14.61 -0.17 -5.68
CA ALA A 16 14.13 0.88 -4.78
C ALA A 16 15.28 1.54 -3.97
N ASP A 17 16.50 1.03 -4.09
CA ASP A 17 17.72 1.56 -3.47
C ASP A 17 18.68 2.17 -4.51
N ALA A 18 18.20 2.42 -5.74
CA ALA A 18 19.00 3.03 -6.79
C ALA A 18 19.24 4.53 -6.52
N PRO A 19 20.40 5.10 -6.93
CA PRO A 19 20.67 6.54 -6.82
C PRO A 19 19.58 7.43 -7.47
N SER A 20 19.00 6.99 -8.57
CA SER A 20 17.90 7.72 -9.25
C SER A 20 16.62 7.73 -8.41
N PHE A 21 16.32 6.64 -7.70
CA PHE A 21 15.18 6.58 -6.80
C PHE A 21 15.40 7.48 -5.57
N HIS A 22 16.62 7.48 -5.01
CA HIS A 22 16.96 8.41 -3.92
C HIS A 22 16.86 9.87 -4.34
N ALA A 23 17.30 10.22 -5.55
CA ALA A 23 17.14 11.57 -6.08
C ALA A 23 15.66 11.97 -6.18
N LEU A 24 14.78 11.05 -6.58
CA LEU A 24 13.34 11.27 -6.60
C LEU A 24 12.78 11.48 -5.18
N LEU A 25 13.18 10.65 -4.21
CA LEU A 25 12.79 10.83 -2.81
C LEU A 25 13.24 12.19 -2.26
N ASP A 26 14.45 12.64 -2.61
CA ASP A 26 14.98 13.94 -2.20
C ASP A 26 14.19 15.11 -2.82
N VAL A 27 13.69 14.97 -4.05
CA VAL A 27 12.73 15.93 -4.66
C VAL A 27 11.40 15.90 -3.91
N CYS A 28 10.80 14.72 -3.72
CA CYS A 28 9.52 14.57 -3.02
C CYS A 28 9.55 15.15 -1.60
N ALA A 29 10.62 14.88 -0.85
CA ALA A 29 10.83 15.44 0.49
C ALA A 29 10.97 16.97 0.47
N ARG A 30 11.70 17.54 -0.50
CA ARG A 30 11.85 19.00 -0.63
C ARG A 30 10.52 19.71 -0.91
N HIS A 31 9.65 19.10 -1.72
CA HIS A 31 8.35 19.68 -2.06
C HIS A 31 7.21 19.25 -1.12
N GLY A 32 7.48 18.33 -0.20
CA GLY A 32 6.48 17.78 0.71
C GLY A 32 5.33 17.08 -0.02
N VAL A 33 5.65 16.35 -1.10
CA VAL A 33 4.70 15.56 -1.88
C VAL A 33 4.97 14.07 -1.69
N PRO A 34 3.93 13.22 -1.56
CA PRO A 34 4.10 11.78 -1.46
C PRO A 34 4.55 11.16 -2.78
N LEU A 35 5.29 10.06 -2.70
CA LEU A 35 5.62 9.22 -3.85
C LEU A 35 4.84 7.89 -3.77
N VAL A 36 3.94 7.67 -4.73
CA VAL A 36 3.25 6.37 -4.88
C VAL A 36 4.16 5.41 -5.65
N VAL A 37 4.39 4.21 -5.10
CA VAL A 37 5.27 3.21 -5.69
C VAL A 37 4.54 1.88 -5.89
N HIS A 38 4.69 1.31 -7.09
CA HIS A 38 4.33 -0.07 -7.35
C HIS A 38 5.56 -0.94 -7.12
N HIS A 39 5.52 -1.76 -6.08
CA HIS A 39 6.64 -2.63 -5.71
C HIS A 39 6.15 -3.86 -4.95
N GLU A 40 6.24 -5.04 -5.57
CA GLU A 40 5.85 -6.29 -4.94
C GLU A 40 6.85 -6.68 -3.85
N LEU A 41 6.33 -7.02 -2.66
CA LEU A 41 7.14 -7.41 -1.53
C LEU A 41 7.60 -8.86 -1.63
N THR A 42 8.91 -9.00 -1.67
CA THR A 42 9.72 -10.19 -1.53
C THR A 42 10.76 -9.87 -0.47
N ARG A 43 11.57 -10.85 -0.04
CA ARG A 43 12.64 -10.56 0.91
C ARG A 43 13.63 -9.50 0.38
N GLU A 44 13.98 -9.55 -0.89
CA GLU A 44 14.94 -8.61 -1.51
C GLU A 44 14.34 -7.22 -1.64
N THR A 45 13.16 -7.12 -2.27
CA THR A 45 12.46 -5.85 -2.50
C THR A 45 12.05 -5.16 -1.19
N THR A 46 11.70 -5.93 -0.15
CA THR A 46 11.43 -5.38 1.19
C THR A 46 12.68 -4.72 1.75
N ALA A 47 13.84 -5.39 1.67
CA ALA A 47 15.09 -4.83 2.18
C ALA A 47 15.52 -3.57 1.40
N GLU A 48 15.30 -3.52 0.08
CA GLU A 48 15.52 -2.31 -0.73
C GLU A 48 14.61 -1.16 -0.30
N LEU A 49 13.30 -1.42 -0.15
CA LEU A 49 12.34 -0.42 0.31
C LEU A 49 12.69 0.10 1.71
N GLU A 50 13.10 -0.76 2.64
CA GLU A 50 13.51 -0.36 3.99
C GLU A 50 14.74 0.57 3.97
N ARG A 51 15.73 0.30 3.10
CA ARG A 51 16.91 1.18 2.95
C ARG A 51 16.51 2.54 2.37
N ALA A 52 15.62 2.55 1.38
CA ALA A 52 15.09 3.78 0.81
C ALA A 52 14.33 4.63 1.84
N LEU A 53 13.41 4.01 2.59
CA LEU A 53 12.67 4.63 3.68
C LEU A 53 13.60 5.16 4.77
N ALA A 54 14.66 4.40 5.10
CA ALA A 54 15.65 4.77 6.11
C ALA A 54 16.53 5.95 5.68
N ARG A 55 16.94 6.00 4.41
CA ARG A 55 17.82 7.05 3.89
C ARG A 55 17.17 8.42 3.97
N ASN A 56 15.88 8.54 3.64
CA ASN A 56 15.18 9.83 3.64
C ASN A 56 13.86 9.73 4.41
N ARG A 57 13.95 9.93 5.73
CA ARG A 57 12.80 9.91 6.65
C ARG A 57 11.79 11.03 6.42
N LYS A 58 12.16 12.08 5.66
CA LYS A 58 11.26 13.18 5.29
C LYS A 58 10.45 12.87 4.03
N ALA A 59 10.90 11.94 3.19
CA ALA A 59 10.17 11.51 2.01
C ALA A 59 9.06 10.54 2.41
N ILE A 60 7.82 10.82 1.98
CA ILE A 60 6.69 9.94 2.21
C ILE A 60 6.54 8.98 1.03
N ILE A 61 6.47 7.68 1.30
CA ILE A 61 6.21 6.64 0.31
C ILE A 61 4.81 6.06 0.56
N VAL A 62 3.99 5.97 -0.48
CA VAL A 62 2.72 5.23 -0.48
C VAL A 62 2.93 3.96 -1.29
N LEU A 63 2.90 2.81 -0.63
CA LEU A 63 3.07 1.51 -1.28
C LEU A 63 1.73 1.04 -1.88
N ALA A 64 1.65 1.03 -3.21
CA ALA A 64 0.46 0.64 -3.95
C ALA A 64 0.10 -0.83 -3.73
N HIS A 65 -1.20 -1.10 -3.58
CA HIS A 65 -1.78 -2.42 -3.32
C HIS A 65 -1.09 -3.16 -2.17
N ALA A 66 -0.63 -2.42 -1.15
CA ALA A 66 0.21 -2.88 -0.05
C ALA A 66 1.39 -3.76 -0.49
N GLY A 67 1.89 -3.58 -1.72
CA GLY A 67 2.94 -4.39 -2.33
C GLY A 67 2.60 -5.88 -2.42
N SER A 68 1.31 -6.25 -2.44
CA SER A 68 0.82 -7.63 -2.30
C SER A 68 1.33 -8.35 -1.04
N GLY A 69 1.66 -7.58 0.00
CA GLY A 69 2.23 -8.10 1.24
C GLY A 69 1.20 -8.71 2.19
N GLU A 70 1.69 -9.56 3.08
CA GLU A 70 0.88 -10.14 4.16
C GLU A 70 0.78 -9.18 5.37
N PRO A 71 -0.35 -9.16 6.11
CA PRO A 71 -0.59 -8.22 7.20
C PRO A 71 0.54 -8.14 8.24
N THR A 72 1.10 -9.28 8.66
CA THR A 72 2.17 -9.32 9.67
C THR A 72 3.45 -8.64 9.18
N ALA A 73 3.82 -8.84 7.91
CA ALA A 73 5.01 -8.21 7.33
C ALA A 73 4.81 -6.69 7.20
N LEU A 74 3.62 -6.29 6.77
CA LEU A 74 3.22 -4.90 6.62
C LEU A 74 3.17 -4.16 7.97
N ALA A 75 2.64 -4.78 9.01
CA ALA A 75 2.66 -4.24 10.38
C ALA A 75 4.10 -3.98 10.85
N GLY A 76 5.01 -4.92 10.59
CA GLY A 76 6.42 -4.76 10.88
C GLY A 76 7.04 -3.56 10.16
N LEU A 77 6.74 -3.38 8.87
CA LEU A 77 7.23 -2.25 8.09
C LEU A 77 6.67 -0.91 8.60
N LEU A 78 5.36 -0.83 8.84
CA LEU A 78 4.72 0.37 9.38
C LEU A 78 5.28 0.75 10.76
N GLY A 79 5.53 -0.23 11.63
CA GLY A 79 6.13 0.00 12.94
C GLY A 79 7.58 0.50 12.91
N ARG A 80 8.35 0.22 11.84
CA ARG A 80 9.74 0.66 11.69
C ARG A 80 9.91 1.94 10.86
N HIS A 81 8.89 2.31 10.09
CA HIS A 81 8.99 3.37 9.09
C HIS A 81 7.79 4.31 9.13
N GLU A 82 7.88 5.34 9.98
CA GLU A 82 6.91 6.44 10.09
C GLU A 82 6.74 7.27 8.81
N ASN A 83 7.45 6.97 7.72
CA ASN A 83 7.29 7.61 6.43
C ASN A 83 6.69 6.67 5.35
N LEU A 84 6.23 5.48 5.75
CA LEU A 84 5.52 4.53 4.90
C LEU A 84 4.00 4.61 5.08
N TYR A 85 3.28 4.74 3.99
CA TYR A 85 1.82 4.58 3.91
C TYR A 85 1.50 3.38 3.03
N LEU A 86 0.36 2.75 3.26
CA LEU A 86 -0.14 1.69 2.38
C LEU A 86 -1.36 2.21 1.65
N ASP A 87 -1.41 1.98 0.34
CA ASP A 87 -2.66 2.04 -0.41
C ASP A 87 -3.17 0.60 -0.59
N VAL A 88 -4.37 0.31 -0.07
CA VAL A 88 -5.00 -1.01 -0.20
C VAL A 88 -5.93 -1.12 -1.40
N SER A 89 -5.91 -0.13 -2.31
CA SER A 89 -6.52 -0.26 -3.63
C SER A 89 -6.01 -1.54 -4.32
N GLY A 90 -6.87 -2.21 -5.09
CA GLY A 90 -6.48 -3.48 -5.74
C GLY A 90 -6.42 -4.69 -4.81
N MET A 91 -6.53 -4.54 -3.49
CA MET A 91 -6.58 -5.68 -2.53
C MET A 91 -8.02 -6.25 -2.40
N HIS A 92 -8.79 -6.24 -3.49
CA HIS A 92 -10.18 -6.69 -3.53
C HIS A 92 -10.32 -8.17 -3.94
N PHE A 93 -11.52 -8.70 -3.82
CA PHE A 93 -11.86 -10.12 -4.00
C PHE A 93 -11.57 -10.74 -5.38
N LEU A 94 -11.07 -9.98 -6.36
CA LEU A 94 -10.64 -10.49 -7.66
C LEU A 94 -9.12 -10.71 -7.73
N ARG A 95 -8.39 -10.40 -6.64
CA ARG A 95 -6.93 -10.50 -6.55
C ARG A 95 -6.54 -11.32 -5.32
N THR A 96 -5.31 -11.82 -5.35
CA THR A 96 -4.68 -12.51 -4.22
C THR A 96 -3.35 -11.80 -3.92
N PRO A 97 -3.10 -11.39 -2.67
CA PRO A 97 -4.02 -11.44 -1.52
C PRO A 97 -5.20 -10.45 -1.65
N ALA A 98 -6.28 -10.70 -0.88
CA ALA A 98 -7.42 -9.80 -0.74
C ALA A 98 -7.71 -9.50 0.74
N LEU A 99 -8.26 -8.31 1.02
CA LEU A 99 -8.66 -7.93 2.38
C LEU A 99 -9.80 -8.83 2.91
N ALA A 100 -10.70 -9.22 2.00
CA ALA A 100 -11.87 -10.01 2.29
C ALA A 100 -12.30 -10.81 1.05
N PRO A 101 -12.97 -11.96 1.20
CA PRO A 101 -13.71 -12.57 0.11
C PRO A 101 -14.78 -11.62 -0.45
N GLU A 102 -15.34 -11.95 -1.61
CA GLU A 102 -16.42 -11.15 -2.22
C GLU A 102 -17.60 -10.99 -1.27
N LYS A 103 -17.96 -12.07 -0.58
CA LYS A 103 -18.98 -12.12 0.48
C LYS A 103 -18.36 -12.70 1.75
N GLY A 104 -18.72 -12.15 2.91
CA GLY A 104 -18.14 -12.53 4.21
C GLY A 104 -17.33 -11.40 4.83
N PRO A 105 -16.84 -11.55 6.07
CA PRO A 105 -16.22 -10.46 6.80
C PRO A 105 -14.83 -10.07 6.26
N LEU A 106 -14.36 -8.88 6.64
CA LEU A 106 -12.95 -8.51 6.57
C LEU A 106 -12.11 -9.55 7.32
N ALA A 107 -11.04 -10.04 6.71
CA ALA A 107 -10.21 -11.05 7.34
C ALA A 107 -9.60 -10.52 8.66
N PRO A 108 -9.55 -11.32 9.73
CA PRO A 108 -9.12 -10.82 11.05
C PRO A 108 -7.73 -10.17 11.07
N ALA A 109 -6.76 -10.74 10.36
CA ALA A 109 -5.41 -10.19 10.27
C ALA A 109 -5.38 -8.81 9.59
N TRP A 110 -6.16 -8.64 8.51
CA TRP A 110 -6.34 -7.34 7.86
C TRP A 110 -7.06 -6.35 8.77
N LYS A 111 -8.15 -6.76 9.44
CA LYS A 111 -8.85 -5.92 10.42
C LYS A 111 -7.91 -5.41 11.51
N SER A 112 -7.05 -6.28 12.04
CA SER A 112 -6.05 -5.91 13.04
C SER A 112 -5.08 -4.85 12.50
N LEU A 113 -4.48 -5.06 11.32
CA LEU A 113 -3.56 -4.11 10.70
C LEU A 113 -4.21 -2.74 10.47
N LEU A 114 -5.41 -2.72 9.87
CA LEU A 114 -6.14 -1.48 9.57
C LEU A 114 -6.54 -0.72 10.84
N THR A 115 -6.86 -1.44 11.92
CA THR A 115 -7.22 -0.84 13.21
C THR A 115 -6.00 -0.29 13.95
N GLN A 116 -4.83 -0.90 13.79
CA GLN A 116 -3.59 -0.46 14.46
C GLN A 116 -2.95 0.75 13.78
N HIS A 117 -3.14 0.91 12.47
CA HIS A 117 -2.51 1.99 11.69
C HIS A 117 -3.51 2.78 10.82
N PRO A 118 -4.70 3.16 11.33
CA PRO A 118 -5.77 3.73 10.50
C PRO A 118 -5.37 5.05 9.84
N ASP A 119 -4.41 5.78 10.39
CA ASP A 119 -3.88 7.06 9.90
C ASP A 119 -2.82 6.91 8.78
N ARG A 120 -2.43 5.67 8.47
CA ARG A 120 -1.38 5.29 7.51
C ARG A 120 -1.86 4.48 6.32
N ILE A 121 -3.17 4.23 6.24
CA ILE A 121 -3.77 3.43 5.17
C ILE A 121 -4.68 4.30 4.31
N LEU A 122 -4.55 4.17 2.99
CA LEU A 122 -5.41 4.76 2.00
C LEU A 122 -6.23 3.65 1.34
N ALA A 123 -7.46 3.96 0.94
CA ALA A 123 -8.28 3.10 0.11
C ALA A 123 -8.50 3.69 -1.27
N GLY A 124 -8.67 2.79 -2.23
CA GLY A 124 -9.07 3.07 -3.60
C GLY A 124 -9.59 1.79 -4.24
N VAL A 125 -9.94 1.85 -5.52
CA VAL A 125 -10.52 0.69 -6.23
C VAL A 125 -9.50 -0.02 -7.11
N ASP A 126 -8.55 0.74 -7.69
CA ASP A 126 -7.58 0.26 -8.67
C ASP A 126 -8.23 -0.35 -9.92
N VAL A 127 -8.95 0.50 -10.68
CA VAL A 127 -9.63 0.08 -11.90
C VAL A 127 -8.63 0.00 -13.06
N TRP A 128 -7.93 -1.13 -13.17
CA TRP A 128 -6.79 -1.31 -14.10
C TRP A 128 -7.16 -1.85 -15.50
N ALA A 129 -8.42 -2.21 -15.74
CA ALA A 129 -8.85 -2.74 -17.03
C ALA A 129 -10.32 -2.46 -17.37
N PRO A 130 -10.71 -2.41 -18.66
CA PRO A 130 -12.04 -1.97 -19.09
C PRO A 130 -13.21 -2.72 -18.44
N GLN A 131 -13.06 -4.02 -18.17
CA GLN A 131 -14.08 -4.83 -17.53
C GLN A 131 -14.43 -4.37 -16.11
N LEU A 132 -13.50 -3.71 -15.42
CA LEU A 132 -13.72 -3.19 -14.07
C LEU A 132 -14.51 -1.88 -14.07
N PHE A 133 -14.59 -1.19 -15.23
CA PHE A 133 -15.45 -0.02 -15.43
C PHE A 133 -16.89 -0.37 -15.79
N LYS A 134 -17.21 -1.65 -16.06
CA LYS A 134 -18.59 -2.06 -16.33
C LYS A 134 -19.45 -1.77 -15.10
N PRO A 135 -20.64 -1.15 -15.25
CA PRO A 135 -21.46 -0.73 -14.12
C PRO A 135 -21.68 -1.83 -13.08
N GLU A 136 -21.96 -3.07 -13.52
CA GLU A 136 -22.24 -4.19 -12.63
C GLU A 136 -21.00 -4.61 -11.82
N MET A 137 -19.82 -4.50 -12.42
CA MET A 137 -18.56 -4.79 -11.73
C MET A 137 -18.20 -3.67 -10.76
N LEU A 138 -18.37 -2.42 -11.16
CA LEU A 138 -18.10 -1.28 -10.31
C LEU A 138 -19.02 -1.28 -9.08
N ASP A 139 -20.31 -1.58 -9.26
CA ASP A 139 -21.28 -1.71 -8.15
C ASP A 139 -20.87 -2.80 -7.16
N ARG A 140 -20.37 -3.94 -7.65
CA ARG A 140 -19.84 -5.02 -6.81
C ARG A 140 -18.61 -4.57 -6.02
N LEU A 141 -17.64 -3.91 -6.68
CA LEU A 141 -16.43 -3.40 -6.04
C LEU A 141 -16.75 -2.33 -4.98
N MET A 142 -17.68 -1.41 -5.27
CA MET A 142 -18.09 -0.36 -4.34
C MET A 142 -18.88 -0.91 -3.15
N THR A 143 -19.77 -1.87 -3.40
CA THR A 143 -20.51 -2.56 -2.33
C THR A 143 -19.56 -3.34 -1.43
N TRP A 144 -18.59 -4.04 -2.01
CA TRP A 144 -17.54 -4.73 -1.28
C TRP A 144 -16.71 -3.74 -0.44
N THR A 145 -16.28 -2.62 -1.02
CA THR A 145 -15.44 -1.61 -0.35
C THR A 145 -16.17 -1.03 0.87
N ARG A 146 -17.44 -0.62 0.71
CA ARG A 146 -18.26 -0.11 1.83
C ARG A 146 -18.41 -1.16 2.94
N ARG A 147 -18.62 -2.43 2.58
CA ARG A 147 -18.73 -3.52 3.56
C ARG A 147 -17.42 -3.77 4.31
N VAL A 148 -16.29 -3.74 3.61
CA VAL A 148 -14.96 -3.93 4.22
C VAL A 148 -14.65 -2.82 5.21
N LEU A 149 -14.84 -1.56 4.79
CA LEU A 149 -14.64 -0.39 5.66
C LEU A 149 -15.63 -0.37 6.83
N GLY A 150 -16.88 -0.79 6.61
CA GLY A 150 -17.89 -0.96 7.67
C GLY A 150 -17.55 -2.05 8.69
N GLY A 151 -16.50 -2.84 8.46
CA GLY A 151 -15.95 -3.78 9.45
C GLY A 151 -15.05 -3.12 10.51
N LEU A 152 -14.74 -1.83 10.38
CA LEU A 152 -13.91 -1.03 11.28
C LEU A 152 -14.76 -0.07 12.13
N SER A 153 -14.14 0.66 13.06
CA SER A 153 -14.84 1.77 13.73
C SER A 153 -15.14 2.89 12.73
N PRO A 154 -16.18 3.73 12.96
CA PRO A 154 -16.49 4.85 12.08
C PRO A 154 -15.31 5.79 11.84
N GLU A 155 -14.50 6.04 12.87
CA GLU A 155 -13.35 6.94 12.82
C GLU A 155 -12.22 6.36 11.96
N ALA A 156 -11.92 5.07 12.13
CA ALA A 156 -10.93 4.38 11.30
C ALA A 156 -11.40 4.28 9.84
N ALA A 157 -12.67 3.95 9.62
CA ALA A 157 -13.26 3.87 8.30
C ALA A 157 -13.18 5.22 7.56
N ALA A 158 -13.51 6.33 8.22
CA ALA A 158 -13.44 7.67 7.62
C ALA A 158 -12.00 8.09 7.25
N GLN A 159 -11.04 7.83 8.13
CA GLN A 159 -9.62 8.10 7.86
C GLN A 159 -9.13 7.36 6.62
N ILE A 160 -9.43 6.06 6.54
CA ILE A 160 -8.97 5.20 5.45
C ILE A 160 -9.71 5.52 4.14
N ALA A 161 -11.02 5.80 4.22
CA ALA A 161 -11.86 6.07 3.06
C ALA A 161 -11.46 7.37 2.32
N HIS A 162 -11.11 8.42 3.06
CA HIS A 162 -10.77 9.72 2.44
C HIS A 162 -9.82 10.59 3.27
N GLY A 163 -9.93 10.63 4.60
CA GLY A 163 -9.21 11.61 5.43
C GLY A 163 -7.68 11.57 5.30
N ASN A 164 -7.11 10.39 5.12
CA ASN A 164 -5.66 10.25 4.87
C ASN A 164 -5.25 10.77 3.50
N ALA A 165 -6.05 10.51 2.46
CA ALA A 165 -5.80 11.03 1.12
C ALA A 165 -5.91 12.57 1.11
N GLU A 166 -6.96 13.13 1.71
CA GLU A 166 -7.16 14.58 1.83
C GLU A 166 -5.95 15.27 2.49
N ARG A 167 -5.47 14.72 3.61
CA ARG A 167 -4.30 15.24 4.33
C ARG A 167 -3.02 15.10 3.51
N LEU A 168 -2.79 13.93 2.92
CA LEU A 168 -1.53 13.61 2.26
C LEU A 168 -1.35 14.33 0.93
N PHE A 169 -2.42 14.44 0.15
CA PHE A 169 -2.44 15.10 -1.17
C PHE A 169 -2.92 16.56 -1.11
N ARG A 170 -3.24 17.07 0.09
CA ARG A 170 -3.69 18.46 0.32
C ARG A 170 -4.94 18.80 -0.51
N LEU A 171 -5.89 17.87 -0.53
CA LEU A 171 -7.17 18.03 -1.23
C LEU A 171 -8.11 18.81 -0.30
N LYS A 172 -8.14 20.14 -0.45
CA LYS A 172 -9.11 21.05 0.17
C LYS A 172 -9.44 22.16 -0.81
#